data_AF-D2DXT2-F1
#
_entry.id   AF-D2DXT2-F1
#
_cell.length_a   1.000
_cell.length_b   1.000
_cell.length_c   1.000
_cell.angle_alpha   90.00
_cell.angle_beta   90.00
_cell.angle_gamma   90.00
#
_symmetry.space_group_name_H-M   'P 1'
#
loop_
_entity.id
_entity.type
_entity.pdbx_description
1 polymer ?
#
loop_
_entity_poly.entity_id
_entity_poly.type
_entity_poly.pdbx_seq_one_letter_code
_entity_poly.pdbx_strand_id
1 'polypeptide(L)'
;MDQKIFLSQFALGFYLGCVFLVLSLYQYFRLKGELGRFRRHLSDKLEIEAETMKKIKQEQETLRRENETLRVKINALNETPDRKLQRDVEIYARAEKRMLLNVPGFAPAWETAKTEAHNELSEEEGGRSAPKRIFQRLFGGSGGSQNALPARDTSGNSHENESAKASAE
;
A
#
# COMPACT_ATOMS: atom_id res chain seq x y z
N MET A 1 -48.78 -48.50 -72.79
CA MET A 1 -48.10 -49.82 -72.71
C MET A 1 -47.04 -49.83 -71.60
N ASP A 2 -47.17 -48.94 -70.60
CA ASP A 2 -45.99 -48.48 -69.85
C ASP A 2 -45.98 -48.94 -68.39
N GLN A 3 -47.10 -49.46 -67.87
CA GLN A 3 -47.19 -49.93 -66.48
C GLN A 3 -46.29 -51.15 -66.19
N LYS A 4 -46.00 -52.00 -67.19
CA LYS A 4 -45.13 -53.18 -67.00
C LYS A 4 -43.64 -52.81 -66.89
N ILE A 5 -43.23 -51.66 -67.41
CA ILE A 5 -41.84 -51.17 -67.35
C ILE A 5 -41.51 -50.75 -65.91
N PHE A 6 -42.46 -50.12 -65.22
CA PHE A 6 -42.34 -49.73 -63.81
C PHE A 6 -42.41 -50.93 -62.83
N LEU A 7 -43.02 -52.06 -63.23
CA LEU A 7 -43.08 -53.29 -62.43
C LEU A 7 -41.93 -54.27 -62.69
N SER A 8 -41.00 -53.92 -63.57
CA SER A 8 -39.81 -54.74 -63.84
C SER A 8 -38.92 -54.83 -62.59
N GLN A 9 -38.27 -55.97 -62.39
CA GLN A 9 -37.34 -56.19 -61.27
C GLN A 9 -36.22 -55.14 -61.21
N PHE A 10 -35.86 -54.55 -62.35
CA PHE A 10 -34.89 -53.46 -62.47
C PHE A 10 -35.42 -52.13 -61.91
N ALA A 11 -36.66 -51.75 -62.23
CA ALA A 11 -37.28 -50.52 -61.72
C ALA A 11 -37.45 -50.56 -60.19
N LEU A 12 -37.79 -51.73 -59.64
CA LEU A 12 -37.91 -51.92 -58.20
C LEU A 12 -36.55 -51.76 -57.48
N GLY A 13 -35.48 -52.32 -58.04
CA GLY A 13 -34.12 -52.14 -57.52
C GLY A 13 -33.64 -50.69 -57.62
N PHE A 14 -33.96 -49.98 -58.69
CA PHE A 14 -33.66 -48.56 -58.85
C PHE A 14 -34.37 -47.71 -57.80
N TYR A 15 -35.66 -47.95 -57.57
CA TYR A 15 -36.40 -47.25 -56.50
C TYR A 15 -35.82 -47.51 -55.12
N LEU A 16 -35.49 -48.77 -54.83
CA LEU A 16 -34.86 -49.14 -53.55
C LEU A 16 -33.50 -48.43 -53.39
N GLY A 17 -32.68 -48.41 -54.44
CA GLY A 17 -31.40 -47.69 -54.47
C GLY A 17 -31.57 -46.18 -54.27
N CYS A 18 -32.54 -45.55 -54.93
CA CYS A 18 -32.86 -44.14 -54.74
C CYS A 18 -33.30 -43.84 -53.30
N VAL A 19 -34.13 -44.69 -52.68
CA VAL A 19 -34.55 -44.53 -51.29
C VAL A 19 -33.35 -44.62 -50.35
N PHE A 20 -32.47 -45.61 -50.51
CA PHE A 20 -31.25 -45.73 -49.72
C PHE A 20 -30.30 -44.55 -49.93
N LEU A 21 -30.19 -44.04 -51.15
CA LEU A 21 -29.38 -42.87 -51.47
C LEU A 21 -29.91 -41.62 -50.76
N VAL A 22 -31.22 -41.37 -50.83
CA VAL A 22 -31.85 -40.23 -50.13
C VAL A 22 -31.66 -40.33 -48.62
N LEU A 23 -31.85 -41.51 -48.03
CA LEU A 23 -31.61 -41.73 -46.59
C LEU A 23 -30.14 -41.50 -46.21
N SER A 24 -29.20 -41.99 -47.02
CA SER A 24 -27.77 -41.80 -46.80
C SER A 24 -27.36 -40.33 -46.89
N LEU A 25 -27.86 -39.60 -47.90
CA LEU A 25 -27.63 -38.16 -48.04
C LEU A 25 -28.21 -37.41 -46.84
N TYR A 26 -29.43 -37.73 -46.42
CA TYR A 26 -30.07 -37.06 -45.29
C TYR A 26 -29.25 -37.23 -43.99
N GLN A 27 -28.78 -38.44 -43.71
CA GLN A 27 -27.91 -38.70 -42.55
C GLN A 27 -26.57 -37.96 -42.66
N TYR A 28 -25.95 -37.95 -43.85
CA TYR A 28 -24.70 -37.23 -44.09
C TYR A 28 -24.86 -35.72 -43.87
N PHE A 29 -25.93 -35.10 -44.38
CA PHE A 29 -26.20 -33.68 -44.17
C PHE A 29 -26.44 -33.35 -42.70
N ARG A 30 -27.18 -34.20 -41.98
CA ARG A 30 -27.40 -34.05 -40.54
C ARG A 30 -26.08 -34.10 -39.77
N LEU A 31 -25.25 -35.12 -40.02
CA LEU A 31 -23.97 -35.28 -39.34
C LEU A 31 -23.00 -34.14 -39.66
N LYS A 32 -22.99 -33.65 -40.91
CA LYS A 32 -22.19 -32.50 -41.33
C LYS A 32 -22.62 -31.21 -40.62
N GLY A 33 -23.92 -31.02 -40.38
CA GLY A 33 -24.45 -29.91 -39.61
C GLY A 33 -23.99 -29.94 -38.15
N GLU A 34 -24.08 -31.12 -37.51
CA GLU A 34 -23.62 -31.33 -36.13
C GLU A 34 -22.10 -31.11 -36.00
N LEU A 35 -21.30 -31.61 -36.95
CA LEU A 35 -19.85 -31.41 -36.98
C LEU A 35 -19.47 -29.94 -37.17
N GLY A 36 -20.21 -29.22 -38.02
CA GLY A 36 -20.07 -27.77 -38.17
C GLY A 36 -20.34 -27.01 -36.87
N ARG A 37 -21.37 -27.41 -36.11
CA ARG A 37 -21.68 -26.81 -34.81
C ARG A 37 -20.57 -27.07 -33.78
N PHE A 38 -20.04 -28.30 -33.71
CA PHE A 38 -18.93 -28.62 -32.81
C PHE A 38 -17.66 -27.83 -33.15
N ARG A 39 -17.33 -27.69 -34.44
CA ARG A 39 -16.19 -26.88 -34.87
C ARG A 39 -16.34 -25.42 -34.45
N ARG A 40 -17.54 -24.84 -34.59
CA ARG A 40 -17.82 -23.46 -34.12
C ARG A 40 -17.65 -23.35 -32.62
N HIS A 41 -18.28 -24.23 -31.84
CA HIS A 41 -18.13 -24.23 -30.38
C HIS A 41 -16.67 -24.34 -29.94
N LEU A 42 -15.87 -25.18 -30.60
CA LEU A 42 -14.45 -25.32 -30.28
C LEU A 42 -13.66 -24.04 -30.62
N SER A 43 -13.97 -23.42 -31.76
CA SER A 43 -13.34 -22.17 -32.20
C SER A 43 -13.64 -21.05 -31.22
N ASP A 44 -14.91 -20.91 -30.82
CA ASP A 44 -15.35 -19.92 -29.82
C ASP A 44 -14.68 -20.17 -28.47
N LYS A 45 -14.57 -21.44 -28.04
CA LYS A 45 -13.88 -21.80 -26.79
C LYS A 45 -12.40 -21.44 -26.82
N LEU A 46 -11.72 -21.73 -27.93
CA LEU A 46 -10.29 -21.42 -28.10
C LEU A 46 -10.07 -19.90 -28.14
N GLU A 47 -10.94 -19.16 -28.83
CA GLU A 47 -10.90 -17.70 -28.87
C GLU A 47 -11.08 -17.10 -27.48
N ILE A 48 -12.09 -17.55 -26.73
CA ILE A 48 -12.32 -17.12 -25.34
C ILE A 48 -11.11 -17.47 -24.45
N GLU A 49 -10.55 -18.68 -24.57
CA GLU A 49 -9.39 -19.10 -23.78
C GLU A 49 -8.15 -18.27 -24.13
N ALA A 50 -7.94 -17.92 -25.40
CA ALA A 50 -6.86 -17.05 -25.82
C ALA A 50 -7.02 -15.63 -25.24
N GLU A 51 -8.24 -15.09 -25.23
CA GLU A 51 -8.53 -13.78 -24.63
C GLU A 51 -8.31 -13.78 -23.11
N THR A 52 -8.79 -14.80 -22.40
CA THR A 52 -8.61 -14.90 -20.94
C THR A 52 -7.15 -15.09 -20.59
N MET A 53 -6.42 -15.94 -21.33
CA MET A 53 -4.98 -16.10 -21.18
C MET A 53 -4.23 -14.79 -21.40
N LYS A 54 -4.64 -13.98 -22.39
CA LYS A 54 -4.06 -12.66 -22.65
C LYS A 54 -4.31 -11.69 -21.50
N LYS A 55 -5.53 -11.65 -20.95
CA LYS A 55 -5.86 -10.83 -19.77
C LYS A 55 -5.04 -11.22 -18.55
N ILE A 56 -4.95 -12.52 -18.25
CA ILE A 56 -4.15 -13.03 -17.12
C ILE A 56 -2.68 -12.64 -17.27
N LYS A 57 -2.10 -12.78 -18.47
CA LYS A 57 -0.71 -12.36 -18.73
C LYS A 57 -0.52 -10.86 -18.53
N GLN A 58 -1.48 -10.04 -19.00
CA GLN A 58 -1.43 -8.60 -18.81
C GLN A 58 -1.49 -8.22 -17.33
N GLU A 59 -2.38 -8.84 -16.55
CA GLU A 59 -2.47 -8.63 -15.09
C GLU A 59 -1.20 -9.08 -14.36
N GLN A 60 -0.59 -10.19 -14.77
CA GLN A 60 0.70 -10.62 -14.23
C GLN A 60 1.81 -9.60 -14.50
N GLU A 61 1.87 -9.03 -15.71
CA GLU A 61 2.83 -7.99 -16.04
C GLU A 61 2.60 -6.71 -15.23
N THR A 62 1.35 -6.28 -15.06
CA THR A 62 1.03 -5.08 -14.25
C THR A 62 1.40 -5.31 -12.79
N LEU A 63 1.01 -6.44 -12.21
CA LEU A 63 1.35 -6.79 -10.83
C LEU A 63 2.86 -6.90 -10.62
N ARG A 64 3.59 -7.46 -11.59
CA ARG A 64 5.05 -7.53 -11.53
C ARG A 64 5.69 -6.14 -11.54
N ARG A 65 5.22 -5.25 -12.42
CA ARG A 65 5.70 -3.85 -12.49
C ARG A 65 5.38 -3.09 -11.20
N GLU A 66 4.18 -3.26 -10.66
CA GLU A 66 3.76 -2.65 -9.40
C GLU A 66 4.60 -3.18 -8.23
N ASN A 67 4.84 -4.49 -8.16
CA ASN A 67 5.67 -5.09 -7.13
C ASN A 67 7.10 -4.54 -7.17
N GLU A 68 7.71 -4.45 -8.35
CA GLU A 68 9.05 -3.88 -8.50
C GLU A 68 9.09 -2.40 -8.13
N THR A 69 8.07 -1.64 -8.54
CA THR A 69 7.91 -0.24 -8.15
C THR A 69 7.78 -0.09 -6.63
N LEU A 70 6.99 -0.95 -5.98
CA LEU A 70 6.83 -0.95 -4.53
C LEU A 70 8.13 -1.33 -3.82
N ARG A 71 8.87 -2.33 -4.32
CA ARG A 71 10.19 -2.69 -3.78
C ARG A 71 11.17 -1.52 -3.86
N VAL A 72 11.23 -0.82 -5.00
CA VAL A 72 12.07 0.38 -5.16
C VAL A 72 11.63 1.48 -4.20
N LYS A 73 10.32 1.73 -4.07
CA LYS A 73 9.78 2.73 -3.12
C LYS A 73 10.10 2.38 -1.67
N ILE A 74 10.00 1.12 -1.27
CA ILE A 74 10.33 0.66 0.09
C ILE A 74 11.83 0.84 0.35
N ASN A 75 12.69 0.45 -0.59
CA ASN A 75 14.13 0.63 -0.46
C ASN A 75 14.51 2.12 -0.39
N ALA A 76 13.95 2.95 -1.26
CA ALA A 76 14.12 4.39 -1.21
C ALA A 76 13.63 5.00 0.11
N LEU A 77 12.49 4.51 0.63
CA LEU A 77 11.95 4.94 1.92
C LEU A 77 12.76 4.42 3.11
N ASN A 78 13.58 3.38 2.98
CA ASN A 78 14.51 2.97 4.02
C ASN A 78 15.83 3.76 3.96
N GLU A 79 16.33 4.07 2.76
CA GLU A 79 17.60 4.79 2.58
C GLU A 79 17.48 6.30 2.82
N THR A 80 16.35 6.92 2.48
CA THR A 80 16.13 8.37 2.62
C THR A 80 16.01 8.85 4.07
N PRO A 81 15.25 8.19 4.97
CA PRO A 81 15.15 8.63 6.36
C PRO A 81 16.45 8.37 7.12
N ASP A 82 17.21 7.31 6.81
CA ASP A 82 18.42 6.98 7.57
C ASP A 82 19.47 8.09 7.44
N ARG A 83 19.74 8.55 6.21
CA ARG A 83 20.70 9.66 5.98
C ARG A 83 20.24 10.99 6.56
N LYS A 84 18.95 11.31 6.44
CA LYS A 84 18.41 12.57 6.96
C LYS A 84 18.37 12.57 8.48
N LEU A 85 17.87 11.50 9.10
CA LEU A 85 17.82 11.35 10.55
C LEU A 85 19.23 11.28 11.13
N GLN A 86 20.15 10.55 10.52
CA GLN A 86 21.55 10.52 10.96
C GLN A 86 22.20 11.90 10.91
N ARG A 87 21.94 12.67 9.84
CA ARG A 87 22.41 14.06 9.74
C ARG A 87 21.78 14.94 10.82
N ASP A 88 20.48 14.83 11.05
CA ASP A 88 19.76 15.62 12.05
C ASP A 88 20.25 15.28 13.47
N VAL A 89 20.47 14.00 13.78
CA VAL A 89 21.07 13.54 15.05
C VAL A 89 22.48 14.11 15.23
N GLU A 90 23.32 14.07 14.19
CA GLU A 90 24.67 14.66 14.25
C GLU A 90 24.62 16.19 14.45
N ILE A 91 23.65 16.87 13.84
CA ILE A 91 23.42 18.32 14.05
C ILE A 91 23.02 18.58 15.51
N TYR A 92 22.10 17.80 16.07
CA TYR A 92 21.67 17.92 17.46
C TYR A 92 22.81 17.64 18.44
N ALA A 93 23.59 16.58 18.22
CA ALA A 93 24.75 16.25 19.07
C ALA A 93 25.81 17.37 19.07
N ARG A 94 26.06 17.99 17.91
CA ARG A 94 26.97 19.14 17.81
C ARG A 94 26.40 20.39 18.48
N ALA A 95 25.10 20.61 18.37
CA ALA A 95 24.42 21.73 19.03
C ALA A 95 24.45 21.57 20.56
N GLU A 96 24.14 20.38 21.06
CA GLU A 96 24.21 20.01 22.48
C GLU A 96 25.60 20.27 23.04
N LYS A 97 26.64 19.77 22.36
CA LYS A 97 28.04 19.99 22.76
C LYS A 97 28.39 21.49 22.83
N ARG A 98 27.87 22.32 21.92
CA ARG A 98 28.08 23.77 21.96
C ARG A 98 27.31 24.44 23.09
N MET A 99 26.08 24.02 23.38
CA MET A 99 25.30 24.56 24.50
C MET A 99 25.92 24.21 25.86
N LEU A 100 26.44 22.98 26.01
CA LEU A 100 27.15 22.55 27.23
C LEU A 100 28.39 23.42 27.52
N LEU A 101 29.11 23.86 26.50
CA LEU A 101 30.32 24.69 26.66
C LEU A 101 30.01 26.18 26.83
N ASN A 102 28.98 26.69 26.15
CA ASN A 102 28.74 28.13 26.04
C ASN A 102 27.67 28.67 27.01
N VAL A 103 26.84 27.80 27.62
CA VAL A 103 25.73 28.23 28.47
C VAL A 103 25.95 27.74 29.92
N PRO A 104 26.16 28.66 30.88
CA PRO A 104 26.30 28.27 32.29
C PRO A 104 24.98 27.70 32.83
N GLY A 105 25.06 26.64 33.62
CA GLY A 105 23.89 25.97 34.21
C GLY A 105 23.08 25.10 33.23
N PHE A 106 23.44 25.06 31.94
CA PHE A 106 22.79 24.19 30.96
C PHE A 106 23.07 22.70 31.21
N ALA A 107 24.31 22.34 31.56
CA ALA A 107 24.70 20.95 31.82
C ALA A 107 23.84 20.24 32.88
N PRO A 108 23.65 20.76 34.10
CA PRO A 108 22.82 20.08 35.11
C PRO A 108 21.33 20.03 34.72
N ALA A 109 20.80 21.07 34.07
CA ALA A 109 19.42 21.08 33.59
C ALA A 109 19.20 20.06 32.45
N TRP A 110 20.18 19.93 31.56
CA TRP A 110 20.18 18.97 30.47
C TRP A 110 20.27 17.52 30.94
N GLU A 111 21.18 17.20 31.87
CA GLU A 111 21.29 15.85 32.43
C GLU A 111 20.01 15.42 33.16
N THR A 112 19.36 16.36 33.86
CA THR A 112 18.07 16.13 34.52
C THR A 112 16.98 15.85 33.49
N ALA A 113 16.85 16.70 32.47
CA ALA A 113 15.87 16.53 31.40
C ALA A 113 16.10 15.25 30.59
N LYS A 114 17.36 14.86 30.37
CA LYS A 114 17.73 13.61 29.69
C LYS A 114 17.32 12.38 30.49
N THR A 115 17.52 12.41 31.80
CA THR A 115 17.12 11.32 32.70
C THR A 115 15.60 11.19 32.75
N GLU A 116 14.87 12.31 32.84
CA GLU A 116 13.41 12.35 32.79
C GLU A 116 12.87 11.81 31.46
N ALA A 117 13.41 12.28 30.32
CA ALA A 117 13.03 11.79 29.00
C ALA A 117 13.31 10.29 28.80
N HIS A 118 14.40 9.77 29.37
CA HIS A 118 14.70 8.34 29.28
C HIS A 118 13.70 7.50 30.08
N ASN A 119 13.30 7.98 31.27
CA ASN A 119 12.30 7.33 32.09
C ASN A 119 10.92 7.36 31.41
N GLU A 120 10.51 8.50 30.85
CA GLU A 120 9.26 8.62 30.11
C GLU A 120 9.20 7.65 28.93
N LEU A 121 10.28 7.53 28.15
CA LEU A 121 10.33 6.60 27.02
C LEU A 121 10.26 5.14 27.47
N SER A 122 10.94 4.78 28.56
CA SER A 122 10.88 3.43 29.13
C SER A 122 9.50 3.06 29.65
N GLU A 123 8.76 4.02 30.20
CA GLU A 123 7.37 3.82 30.64
C GLU A 123 6.40 3.68 29.46
N GLU A 124 6.62 4.43 28.38
CA GLU A 124 5.85 4.32 27.12
C GLU A 124 6.10 2.96 26.46
N GLU A 125 7.35 2.51 26.37
CA GLU A 125 7.72 1.18 25.83
C GLU A 125 7.21 0.02 26.70
N GLY A 126 7.17 0.22 28.02
CA GLY A 126 6.62 -0.74 28.98
C GLY A 126 5.09 -0.78 29.04
N GLY A 127 4.39 0.07 28.27
CA GLY A 127 2.92 0.14 28.25
C GLY A 127 2.29 0.72 29.53
N ARG A 128 3.08 1.40 30.38
CA ARG A 128 2.64 1.97 31.67
C ARG A 128 2.14 3.41 31.54
N SER A 129 2.49 4.09 30.45
CA SER A 129 2.01 5.42 30.09
C SER A 129 1.60 5.46 28.61
N ALA A 130 0.56 6.23 28.29
CA ALA A 130 0.13 6.38 26.91
C ALA A 130 0.97 7.45 26.20
N PRO A 131 1.33 7.27 24.91
CA PRO A 131 2.21 8.19 24.22
C PRO A 131 1.64 9.60 24.23
N LYS A 132 2.29 10.53 24.93
CA LYS A 132 1.78 11.90 25.16
C LYS A 132 1.48 12.62 23.84
N ARG A 133 2.26 12.30 22.79
CA ARG A 133 2.10 12.83 21.42
C ARG A 133 0.80 12.43 20.73
N ILE A 134 0.29 11.23 21.02
CA ILE A 134 -0.96 10.72 20.43
C ILE A 134 -2.15 11.31 21.19
N PHE A 135 -2.04 11.40 22.52
CA PHE A 135 -3.06 12.01 23.37
C PHE A 135 -3.27 13.50 23.08
N GLN A 136 -2.19 14.26 22.88
CA GLN A 136 -2.29 15.69 22.56
C GLN A 136 -2.91 15.95 21.17
N ARG A 137 -2.74 15.02 20.22
CA ARG A 137 -3.33 15.12 18.87
C ARG A 137 -4.79 14.65 18.81
N LEU A 138 -5.20 13.77 19.74
CA LEU A 138 -6.58 13.31 19.88
C LEU A 138 -7.46 14.22 20.77
N PHE A 139 -6.89 14.80 21.84
CA PHE A 139 -7.64 15.58 22.83
C PHE A 139 -7.33 17.09 22.82
N GLY A 140 -6.26 17.53 22.16
CA GLY A 140 -5.88 18.94 22.06
C GLY A 140 -6.57 19.73 20.93
N GLY A 141 -7.56 19.15 20.25
CA GLY A 141 -8.32 19.78 19.17
C GLY A 141 -9.42 20.75 19.64
N SER A 142 -9.60 20.96 20.94
CA SER A 142 -10.61 21.87 21.48
C SER A 142 -10.05 22.68 22.65
N GLY A 143 -9.52 23.86 22.34
CA GLY A 143 -9.38 24.96 23.30
C GLY A 143 -7.95 25.28 23.76
N GLY A 144 -7.49 26.46 23.37
CA GLY A 144 -6.59 27.27 24.22
C GLY A 144 -5.10 27.13 23.93
N SER A 145 -4.61 28.01 23.04
CA SER A 145 -3.21 28.38 22.95
C SER A 145 -2.77 29.10 24.24
N GLN A 146 -2.25 28.38 25.24
CA GLN A 146 -1.27 28.91 26.20
C GLN A 146 -0.41 27.76 26.72
N ASN A 147 0.82 27.68 26.21
CA ASN A 147 1.98 27.22 26.97
C ASN A 147 3.23 27.77 26.26
N ALA A 148 3.33 29.10 26.26
CA ALA A 148 4.62 29.75 26.10
C ALA A 148 5.31 29.72 27.47
N LEU A 149 6.58 29.32 27.46
CA LEU A 149 7.46 29.15 28.62
C LEU A 149 7.34 30.26 29.67
N PRO A 150 7.53 29.99 30.98
CA PRO A 150 7.61 31.05 31.97
C PRO A 150 8.79 31.96 31.65
N ALA A 151 8.48 33.25 31.40
CA ALA A 151 9.46 34.28 31.18
C ALA A 151 10.38 34.38 32.41
N ARG A 152 11.67 34.35 32.15
CA ARG A 152 12.74 34.58 33.11
C ARG A 152 12.62 36.02 33.65
N ASP A 153 12.34 36.16 34.94
CA ASP A 153 12.44 37.43 35.67
C ASP A 153 13.91 37.90 35.70
N THR A 154 14.29 38.68 34.71
CA THR A 154 15.43 39.59 34.79
C THR A 154 14.93 40.97 35.21
N SER A 155 14.92 41.24 36.51
CA SER A 155 15.03 42.60 37.02
C SER A 155 16.26 42.68 37.91
N GLY A 156 17.40 42.93 37.26
CA GLY A 156 18.64 43.30 37.92
C GLY A 156 18.61 44.78 38.32
N ASN A 157 18.74 45.00 39.62
CA ASN A 157 19.64 45.95 40.28
C ASN A 157 20.00 47.27 39.54
N SER A 158 19.67 48.40 40.16
CA SER A 158 20.49 49.62 40.06
C SER A 158 20.37 50.52 41.30
N HIS A 159 21.54 50.74 41.93
CA HIS A 159 21.97 51.81 42.86
C HIS A 159 21.52 51.73 44.33
N GLU A 160 22.37 51.33 45.29
CA GLU A 160 23.54 52.02 45.90
C GLU A 160 23.24 53.37 46.55
N ASN A 161 23.20 53.38 47.90
CA ASN A 161 24.06 54.12 48.86
C ASN A 161 23.32 54.09 50.22
N GLU A 162 23.87 54.08 51.43
CA GLU A 162 25.19 53.98 52.07
C GLU A 162 24.87 54.14 53.59
N SER A 163 25.82 53.84 54.47
CA SER A 163 25.88 54.28 55.86
C SER A 163 25.11 53.47 56.92
N ALA A 164 25.84 52.51 57.47
CA ALA A 164 25.69 52.01 58.83
C ALA A 164 25.83 53.12 59.91
N LYS A 165 24.95 53.11 60.91
CA LYS A 165 25.26 53.46 62.32
C LYS A 165 24.13 52.96 63.23
N ALA A 166 24.42 51.97 64.08
CA ALA A 166 24.47 52.06 65.54
C ALA A 166 23.07 52.15 66.19
N SER A 167 22.58 51.05 66.77
CA SER A 167 22.71 50.71 68.20
C SER A 167 21.71 51.47 69.08
N ALA A 168 20.86 50.68 69.74
CA ALA A 168 20.37 50.85 71.10
C ALA A 168 20.29 52.27 71.67
N GLU A 169 19.08 52.80 71.78
CA GLU A 169 18.47 53.25 73.05
C GLU A 169 16.94 53.31 72.91
#